data_AF-A0A0Q4JC69-F1
#
_entry.id   AF-A0A0Q4JC69-F1
#
_cell.length_a   1.000
_cell.length_b   1.000
_cell.length_c   1.000
_cell.angle_alpha   90.00
_cell.angle_beta   90.00
_cell.angle_gamma   90.00
#
_symmetry.space_group_name_H-M   'P 1'
#
loop_
_entity.id
_entity.type
_entity.pdbx_description
1 polymer ?
#
loop_
_entity_poly.entity_id
_entity_poly.type
_entity_poly.pdbx_seq_one_letter_code
_entity_poly.pdbx_strand_id
1 'polypeptide(L)'
;MAKALNATMQNVGVLAKTAEDNVAPRYVADRIVAAGGHARDEDRRMIATAGEKMDKATTALHGIGGSARRADEQRRTLWQVGAGACLGGALLWTIVPGIIARELPGKWQVPEWMAARTLDLPKWEAGQRLMRAAGPDAFANIAAADRIITANRKAVQACYKIAVRTKKTVRCTIEISRDDVAARSAIVSSTD
;
A
#
# COMPACT_ATOMS: atom_id res chain seq x y z
N MET A 1 50.22 78.23 4.70
CA MET A 1 48.76 78.12 4.50
C MET A 1 48.12 79.37 3.90
N ALA A 2 48.56 80.59 4.22
CA ALA A 2 48.00 81.83 3.66
C ALA A 2 48.09 81.97 2.11
N LYS A 3 49.12 81.40 1.46
CA LYS A 3 49.29 81.48 0.00
C LYS A 3 48.27 80.64 -0.80
N ALA A 4 47.81 79.52 -0.24
CA ALA A 4 46.88 78.61 -0.92
C ALA A 4 45.44 79.17 -0.94
N LEU A 5 45.03 79.85 0.14
CA LEU A 5 43.73 80.52 0.21
C LEU A 5 43.63 81.72 -0.75
N ASN A 6 44.74 82.42 -1.00
CA ASN A 6 44.72 83.54 -1.93
C ASN A 6 44.62 83.09 -3.40
N ALA A 7 45.22 81.95 -3.74
CA ALA A 7 45.12 81.37 -5.08
C ALA A 7 43.72 80.83 -5.40
N THR A 8 43.02 80.27 -4.40
CA THR A 8 41.64 79.79 -4.59
C THR A 8 40.64 80.94 -4.72
N MET A 9 40.81 82.06 -3.99
CA MET A 9 39.96 83.24 -4.16
C MET A 9 40.08 83.88 -5.55
N GLN A 10 41.28 83.85 -6.14
CA GLN A 10 41.53 84.42 -7.46
C GLN A 10 40.82 83.63 -8.58
N ASN A 11 40.79 82.30 -8.48
CA ASN A 11 40.14 81.44 -9.48
C ASN A 11 38.61 81.50 -9.43
N VAL A 12 38.02 81.65 -8.24
CA VAL A 12 36.57 81.79 -8.09
C VAL A 12 36.10 83.14 -8.67
N GLY A 13 36.89 84.20 -8.55
CA GLY A 13 36.60 85.49 -9.18
C GLY A 13 36.58 85.43 -10.72
N VAL A 14 37.44 84.61 -11.32
CA VAL A 14 37.49 84.42 -12.79
C VAL A 14 36.29 83.60 -13.28
N LEU A 15 35.88 82.57 -12.53
CA LEU A 15 34.69 81.76 -12.84
C LEU A 15 33.39 82.55 -12.68
N ALA A 16 33.29 83.38 -11.65
CA ALA A 16 32.14 84.27 -11.47
C ALA A 16 32.03 85.30 -12.61
N LYS A 17 33.16 85.87 -13.04
CA LYS A 17 33.20 86.83 -14.14
C LYS A 17 32.91 86.22 -15.52
N THR A 18 33.22 84.94 -15.72
CA THR A 18 32.84 84.21 -16.96
C THR A 18 31.40 83.70 -16.94
N ALA A 19 30.80 83.51 -15.77
CA ALA A 19 29.38 83.17 -15.65
C ALA A 19 28.46 84.37 -15.95
N GLU A 20 28.94 85.60 -15.79
CA GLU A 20 28.20 86.84 -16.06
C GLU A 20 27.96 87.09 -17.56
N ASP A 21 28.76 86.47 -18.44
CA ASP A 21 28.66 86.60 -19.91
C ASP A 21 27.67 85.62 -20.58
N ASN A 22 26.80 84.92 -19.83
CA ASN A 22 25.59 84.21 -20.30
C ASN A 22 25.72 83.14 -21.44
N VAL A 23 26.91 82.76 -21.92
CA VAL A 23 27.08 81.83 -23.08
C VAL A 23 27.37 80.36 -22.69
N ALA A 24 27.72 80.05 -21.43
CA ALA A 24 28.19 78.72 -21.05
C ALA A 24 27.15 77.55 -21.00
N PRO A 25 25.87 77.73 -20.61
CA PRO A 25 25.02 76.57 -20.30
C PRO A 25 24.50 75.79 -21.52
N ARG A 26 24.17 76.47 -22.62
CA ARG A 26 23.53 75.83 -23.79
C ARG A 26 24.50 75.02 -24.64
N TYR A 27 25.73 75.50 -24.79
CA TYR A 27 26.76 74.81 -25.58
C TYR A 27 27.15 73.44 -25.00
N VAL A 28 27.14 73.32 -23.66
CA VAL A 28 27.44 72.06 -22.97
C VAL A 28 26.28 71.07 -23.11
N ALA A 29 25.03 71.55 -23.06
CA ALA A 29 23.84 70.71 -23.20
C ALA A 29 23.75 70.06 -24.60
N ASP A 30 23.97 70.83 -25.67
CA ASP A 30 23.90 70.31 -27.03
C ASP A 30 24.97 69.24 -27.31
N ARG A 31 26.18 69.39 -26.75
CA ARG A 31 27.22 68.36 -26.85
C ARG A 31 26.86 67.09 -26.11
N ILE A 32 26.19 67.17 -24.97
CA ILE A 32 25.78 65.99 -24.20
C ILE A 32 24.68 65.22 -24.95
N VAL A 33 23.74 65.92 -25.59
CA VAL A 33 22.69 65.29 -26.41
C VAL A 33 23.28 64.66 -27.66
N ALA A 34 24.19 65.35 -28.36
CA ALA A 34 24.85 64.82 -29.55
C ALA A 34 25.77 63.62 -29.23
N ALA A 35 26.53 63.69 -28.13
CA ALA A 35 27.36 62.57 -27.67
C ALA A 35 26.53 61.40 -27.11
N GLY A 36 25.38 61.69 -26.50
CA GLY A 36 24.47 60.69 -25.94
C GLY A 36 23.75 59.84 -26.98
N GLY A 37 23.50 60.36 -28.18
CA GLY A 37 22.85 59.60 -29.27
C GLY A 37 23.63 58.36 -29.69
N HIS A 38 24.93 58.51 -29.92
CA HIS A 38 25.80 57.39 -30.34
C HIS A 38 25.95 56.31 -29.26
N ALA A 39 26.00 56.70 -27.98
CA ALA A 39 26.09 55.74 -26.87
C ALA A 39 24.81 54.90 -26.70
N ARG A 40 23.64 55.44 -27.08
CA ARG A 40 22.35 54.73 -26.92
C ARG A 40 22.06 53.72 -28.03
N ASP A 41 22.62 53.90 -29.22
CA ASP A 41 22.43 52.94 -30.31
C ASP A 41 23.19 51.63 -30.09
N GLU A 42 24.37 51.69 -29.48
CA GLU A 42 25.11 50.49 -29.07
C GLU A 42 24.40 49.75 -27.93
N ASP A 43 23.88 50.50 -26.96
CA ASP A 43 23.10 49.97 -25.82
C ASP A 43 21.81 49.26 -26.31
N ARG A 44 21.11 49.84 -27.29
CA ARG A 44 19.92 49.23 -27.91
C ARG A 44 20.22 47.93 -28.63
N ARG A 45 21.35 47.83 -29.33
CA ARG A 45 21.77 46.59 -30.01
C ARG A 45 22.16 45.50 -29.02
N MET A 46 22.83 45.87 -27.93
CA MET A 46 23.15 44.95 -26.84
C MET A 46 21.89 44.43 -26.14
N ILE A 47 20.91 45.30 -25.88
CA ILE A 47 19.62 44.89 -25.29
C ILE A 47 18.82 43.99 -26.23
N ALA A 48 18.77 44.30 -27.53
CA ALA A 48 18.07 43.47 -28.52
C ALA A 48 18.69 42.06 -28.62
N THR A 49 20.01 41.97 -28.64
CA THR A 49 20.72 40.68 -28.68
C THR A 49 20.60 39.91 -27.36
N ALA A 50 20.53 40.60 -26.21
CA ALA A 50 20.24 39.98 -24.92
C ALA A 50 18.81 39.43 -24.86
N GLY A 51 17.82 40.17 -25.36
CA GLY A 51 16.43 39.73 -25.47
C GLY A 51 16.29 38.45 -26.30
N GLU A 52 16.91 38.41 -27.48
CA GLU A 52 16.86 37.24 -28.36
C GLU A 52 17.48 35.99 -27.71
N LYS A 53 18.57 36.15 -26.96
CA LYS A 53 19.18 35.04 -26.20
C LYS A 53 18.27 34.53 -25.09
N MET A 54 17.55 35.42 -24.41
CA MET A 54 16.59 35.06 -23.36
C MET A 54 15.36 34.34 -23.92
N ASP A 55 14.85 34.75 -25.08
CA ASP A 55 13.73 34.08 -25.75
C ASP A 55 14.11 32.66 -26.20
N LYS A 56 15.31 32.50 -26.75
CA LYS A 56 15.86 31.18 -27.12
C LYS A 56 16.05 30.28 -25.90
N ALA A 57 16.59 30.81 -24.80
CA ALA A 57 16.75 30.08 -23.55
C ALA A 57 15.39 29.67 -22.95
N THR A 58 14.40 30.58 -22.97
CA THR A 58 13.04 30.32 -22.47
C THR A 58 12.32 29.26 -23.30
N THR A 59 12.52 29.26 -24.61
CA THR A 59 11.93 28.25 -25.51
C THR A 59 12.56 26.87 -25.30
N ALA A 60 13.89 26.80 -25.14
CA ALA A 60 14.59 25.56 -24.81
C ALA A 60 14.16 25.01 -23.44
N LEU A 61 14.01 25.89 -22.44
CA LEU A 61 13.53 25.54 -21.11
C LEU A 61 12.06 25.07 -21.13
N HIS A 62 11.18 25.65 -21.94
CA HIS A 62 9.81 25.13 -22.10
C HIS A 62 9.78 23.76 -22.80
N GLY A 63 10.66 23.53 -23.79
CA GLY A 63 10.81 22.23 -24.44
C GLY A 63 11.23 21.12 -23.48
N ILE A 64 12.11 21.44 -22.51
CA ILE A 64 12.57 20.52 -21.46
C ILE A 64 11.59 20.46 -20.27
N GLY A 65 10.95 21.57 -19.92
CA GLY A 65 9.98 21.65 -18.82
C GLY A 65 8.69 20.87 -19.12
N GLY A 66 8.27 20.82 -20.38
CA GLY A 66 7.12 20.03 -20.82
C GLY A 66 7.34 18.52 -20.76
N SER A 67 8.58 18.04 -20.90
CA SER A 67 8.91 16.61 -20.74
C SER A 67 9.07 16.20 -19.28
N ALA A 68 9.59 17.09 -18.43
CA ALA A 68 9.69 16.87 -16.99
C ALA A 68 8.32 16.79 -16.30
N ARG A 69 7.40 17.70 -16.62
CA ARG A 69 6.02 17.69 -16.10
C ARG A 69 5.26 16.41 -16.46
N ARG A 70 5.40 15.94 -17.72
CA ARG A 70 4.76 14.70 -18.18
C ARG A 70 5.33 13.47 -17.49
N ALA A 71 6.62 13.45 -17.17
CA ALA A 71 7.24 12.33 -16.48
C ALA A 71 6.69 12.13 -15.05
N ASP A 72 6.47 13.21 -14.29
CA ASP A 72 5.98 13.12 -12.91
C ASP A 72 4.51 12.70 -12.84
N GLU A 73 3.66 13.22 -13.72
CA GLU A 73 2.25 12.81 -13.82
C GLU A 73 2.11 11.36 -14.27
N GLN A 74 2.88 10.95 -15.28
CA GLN A 74 2.88 9.57 -15.76
C GLN A 74 3.39 8.60 -14.69
N ARG A 75 4.39 9.01 -13.90
CA ARG A 75 4.93 8.20 -12.80
C ARG A 75 3.94 8.06 -11.64
N ARG A 76 3.15 9.08 -11.33
CA ARG A 76 2.06 8.99 -10.34
C ARG A 76 0.98 8.02 -10.77
N THR A 77 0.52 8.08 -12.02
CA THR A 77 -0.50 7.16 -12.53
C THR A 77 0.00 5.72 -12.54
N LEU A 78 1.24 5.48 -12.97
CA LEU A 78 1.86 4.15 -12.92
C LEU A 78 1.97 3.63 -11.48
N TRP A 79 2.34 4.49 -10.52
CA TRP A 79 2.38 4.12 -9.11
C TRP A 79 1.00 3.79 -8.54
N GLN A 80 -0.04 4.56 -8.90
CA GLN A 80 -1.41 4.31 -8.43
C GLN A 80 -1.98 3.02 -9.01
N VAL A 81 -1.79 2.78 -10.31
CA VAL A 81 -2.22 1.53 -10.97
C VAL A 81 -1.44 0.34 -10.41
N GLY A 82 -0.12 0.47 -10.23
CA GLY A 82 0.72 -0.56 -9.63
C GLY A 82 0.30 -0.88 -8.19
N ALA A 83 0.11 0.14 -7.35
CA ALA A 83 -0.36 -0.03 -5.98
C ALA A 83 -1.75 -0.65 -5.93
N GLY A 84 -2.67 -0.18 -6.78
CA GLY A 84 -4.02 -0.73 -6.89
C GLY A 84 -4.03 -2.21 -7.33
N ALA A 85 -3.20 -2.56 -8.31
CA ALA A 85 -3.05 -3.94 -8.78
C ALA A 85 -2.42 -4.85 -7.71
N CYS A 86 -1.40 -4.37 -6.99
CA CYS A 86 -0.82 -5.10 -5.87
C CYS A 86 -1.82 -5.31 -4.74
N LEU A 87 -2.54 -4.26 -4.33
CA LEU A 87 -3.55 -4.36 -3.27
C LEU A 87 -4.72 -5.27 -3.69
N GLY A 88 -5.23 -5.09 -4.91
CA GLY A 88 -6.30 -5.92 -5.46
C GLY A 88 -5.87 -7.37 -5.62
N GLY A 89 -4.65 -7.62 -6.10
CA GLY A 89 -4.07 -8.96 -6.23
C GLY A 89 -3.87 -9.64 -4.88
N ALA A 90 -3.38 -8.91 -3.87
CA ALA A 90 -3.25 -9.42 -2.51
C ALA A 90 -4.61 -9.78 -1.91
N LEU A 91 -5.61 -8.90 -2.07
CA LEU A 91 -6.97 -9.15 -1.58
C LEU A 91 -7.58 -10.37 -2.26
N LEU A 92 -7.46 -10.46 -3.59
CA LEU A 92 -7.92 -11.60 -4.39
C LEU A 92 -7.25 -12.90 -3.92
N TRP A 93 -5.94 -12.88 -3.67
CA TRP A 93 -5.19 -14.05 -3.22
C TRP A 93 -5.66 -14.60 -1.86
N THR A 94 -6.25 -13.76 -0.99
CA THR A 94 -6.79 -14.22 0.29
C THR A 94 -8.17 -14.88 0.15
N ILE A 95 -8.98 -14.44 -0.81
CA ILE A 95 -10.37 -14.87 -0.96
C ILE A 95 -10.48 -16.13 -1.83
N VAL A 96 -9.71 -16.17 -2.92
CA VAL A 96 -9.77 -17.22 -3.94
C VAL A 96 -9.56 -18.63 -3.38
N PRO A 97 -8.60 -18.90 -2.48
CA PRO A 97 -8.39 -20.25 -1.95
C PRO A 97 -9.60 -20.79 -1.18
N GLY A 98 -10.30 -19.94 -0.42
CA GLY A 98 -11.46 -20.34 0.38
C GLY A 98 -12.69 -20.69 -0.47
N ILE A 99 -12.91 -19.94 -1.56
CA ILE A 99 -14.01 -20.22 -2.50
C ILE A 99 -13.70 -21.45 -3.34
N ILE A 100 -12.49 -21.54 -3.89
CA ILE A 100 -12.07 -22.70 -4.69
C ILE A 100 -12.11 -23.98 -3.85
N ALA A 101 -11.69 -23.95 -2.58
CA ALA A 101 -11.74 -25.12 -1.69
C ALA A 101 -13.15 -25.68 -1.46
N ARG A 102 -14.20 -24.86 -1.61
CA ARG A 102 -15.60 -25.25 -1.39
C ARG A 102 -16.28 -25.81 -2.64
N GLU A 103 -15.87 -25.36 -3.82
CA GLU A 103 -16.47 -25.76 -5.10
C GLU A 103 -15.76 -26.94 -5.78
N LEU A 104 -14.60 -27.35 -5.24
CA LEU A 104 -13.90 -28.52 -5.73
C LEU A 104 -14.69 -29.81 -5.40
N PRO A 105 -14.71 -30.80 -6.31
CA PRO A 105 -15.48 -32.01 -6.11
C PRO A 105 -15.02 -32.73 -4.84
N GLY A 106 -15.99 -33.12 -3.98
CA GLY A 106 -15.72 -33.71 -2.66
C GLY A 106 -14.82 -34.95 -2.66
N LYS A 107 -14.62 -35.59 -3.82
CA LYS A 107 -13.64 -36.68 -4.01
C LYS A 107 -12.18 -36.28 -3.72
N TRP A 108 -11.84 -34.99 -3.79
CA TRP A 108 -10.48 -34.51 -3.52
C TRP A 108 -10.22 -34.18 -2.04
N GLN A 109 -11.26 -34.15 -1.19
CA GLN A 109 -11.14 -33.95 0.26
C GLN A 109 -10.20 -32.80 0.67
N VAL A 110 -10.24 -31.70 -0.09
CA VAL A 110 -9.34 -30.55 0.11
C VAL A 110 -9.55 -29.90 1.47
N PRO A 111 -10.80 -29.68 1.97
CA PRO A 111 -11.03 -29.16 3.31
C PRO A 111 -10.43 -30.07 4.41
N GLU A 112 -10.58 -31.39 4.27
CA GLU A 112 -10.11 -32.37 5.25
C GLU A 112 -8.59 -32.48 5.24
N TRP A 113 -7.95 -32.44 4.07
CA TRP A 113 -6.49 -32.39 3.98
C TRP A 113 -5.93 -31.08 4.54
N MET A 114 -6.59 -29.95 4.25
CA MET A 114 -6.21 -28.65 4.79
C MET A 114 -6.34 -28.62 6.32
N ALA A 115 -7.45 -29.14 6.87
CA ALA A 115 -7.65 -29.23 8.32
C ALA A 115 -6.60 -30.12 9.01
N ALA A 116 -6.25 -31.27 8.41
CA ALA A 116 -5.18 -32.12 8.92
C ALA A 116 -3.81 -31.41 8.88
N ARG A 117 -3.53 -30.69 7.77
CA ARG A 117 -2.30 -29.92 7.58
C ARG A 117 -2.18 -28.75 8.57
N THR A 118 -3.26 -28.01 8.81
CA THR A 118 -3.26 -26.86 9.73
C THR A 118 -3.14 -27.29 11.19
N LEU A 119 -3.69 -28.45 11.54
CA LEU A 119 -3.57 -29.03 12.88
C LEU A 119 -2.27 -29.80 13.10
N ASP A 120 -1.46 -30.00 12.05
CA ASP A 120 -0.26 -30.84 12.01
C ASP A 120 -0.51 -32.24 12.60
N LEU A 121 -1.67 -32.80 12.27
CA LEU A 121 -2.14 -34.10 12.75
C LEU A 121 -2.57 -34.97 11.57
N PRO A 122 -2.44 -36.31 11.67
CA PRO A 122 -3.07 -37.18 10.69
C PRO A 122 -4.60 -37.00 10.70
N LYS A 123 -5.25 -37.32 9.58
CA LYS A 123 -6.66 -36.97 9.33
C LYS A 123 -7.60 -37.44 10.44
N TRP A 124 -7.35 -38.61 11.01
CA TRP A 124 -8.18 -39.19 12.06
C TRP A 124 -8.09 -38.38 13.37
N GLU A 125 -6.88 -38.10 13.83
CA GLU A 125 -6.58 -37.34 15.04
C GLU A 125 -7.03 -35.88 14.90
N ALA A 126 -6.84 -35.30 13.71
CA ALA A 126 -7.36 -33.99 13.34
C ALA A 126 -8.89 -33.95 13.47
N GLY A 127 -9.60 -34.94 12.93
CA GLY A 127 -11.05 -35.07 13.05
C GLY A 127 -11.50 -35.21 14.51
N GLN A 128 -10.83 -36.05 15.30
CA GLN A 128 -11.11 -36.16 16.73
C GLN A 128 -10.88 -34.85 17.49
N ARG A 129 -9.80 -34.13 17.18
CA ARG A 129 -9.49 -32.82 17.79
C ARG A 129 -10.57 -31.80 17.46
N LEU A 130 -11.04 -31.76 16.20
CA LEU A 130 -12.13 -30.88 15.78
C LEU A 130 -13.46 -31.23 16.47
N MET A 131 -13.81 -32.51 16.55
CA MET A 131 -15.03 -32.93 17.25
C MET A 131 -14.99 -32.59 18.74
N ARG A 132 -13.85 -32.83 19.43
CA ARG A 132 -13.67 -32.42 20.84
C ARG A 132 -13.75 -30.92 21.02
N ALA A 133 -13.18 -30.14 20.10
CA ALA A 133 -13.19 -28.69 20.16
C ALA A 133 -14.59 -28.11 19.90
N ALA A 134 -15.38 -28.74 19.02
CA ALA A 134 -16.74 -28.30 18.71
C ALA A 134 -17.76 -28.68 19.80
N GLY A 135 -17.57 -29.82 20.46
CA GLY A 135 -18.47 -30.32 21.49
C GLY A 135 -17.82 -31.42 22.31
N PRO A 136 -17.19 -31.09 23.46
CA PRO A 136 -16.48 -32.08 24.26
C PRO A 136 -17.41 -33.17 24.80
N ASP A 137 -18.60 -32.80 25.27
CA ASP A 137 -19.59 -33.74 25.81
C ASP A 137 -20.18 -34.64 24.71
N ALA A 138 -20.46 -34.07 23.54
CA ALA A 138 -20.92 -34.83 22.38
C ALA A 138 -19.87 -35.87 21.93
N PHE A 139 -18.59 -35.49 21.89
CA PHE A 139 -17.51 -36.41 21.57
C PHE A 139 -17.33 -37.49 22.64
N ALA A 140 -17.43 -37.13 23.93
CA ALA A 140 -17.35 -38.07 25.03
C ALA A 140 -18.47 -39.12 24.98
N ASN A 141 -19.69 -38.73 24.59
CA ASN A 141 -20.81 -39.63 24.39
C ASN A 141 -20.55 -40.65 23.26
N ILE A 142 -19.99 -40.20 22.14
CA ILE A 142 -19.61 -41.09 21.03
C ILE A 142 -18.51 -42.06 21.47
N ALA A 143 -17.48 -41.57 22.17
CA ALA A 143 -16.40 -42.41 22.68
C ALA A 143 -16.90 -43.46 23.70
N ALA A 144 -17.85 -43.10 24.56
CA ALA A 144 -18.48 -44.03 25.49
C ALA A 144 -19.28 -45.12 24.75
N ALA A 145 -20.03 -44.76 23.71
CA ALA A 145 -20.75 -45.73 22.88
C ALA A 145 -19.78 -46.69 22.16
N ASP A 146 -18.67 -46.18 21.63
CA ASP A 146 -17.65 -47.00 20.97
C ASP A 146 -17.01 -48.03 21.91
N ARG A 147 -16.74 -47.66 23.17
CA ARG A 147 -16.25 -48.60 24.20
C ARG A 147 -17.24 -49.74 24.42
N ILE A 148 -18.52 -49.44 24.59
CA ILE A 148 -19.57 -50.46 24.78
C ILE A 148 -19.66 -51.39 23.57
N ILE A 149 -19.66 -50.85 22.35
CA ILE A 149 -19.70 -51.66 21.12
C ILE A 149 -18.45 -52.53 21.00
N THR A 150 -17.27 -51.99 21.32
CA THR A 150 -16.01 -52.71 21.24
C THR A 150 -15.95 -53.85 22.27
N ALA A 151 -16.38 -53.64 23.50
CA ALA A 151 -16.51 -54.69 24.51
C ALA A 151 -17.48 -55.80 24.06
N ASN A 152 -18.56 -55.42 23.38
CA ASN A 152 -19.60 -56.34 22.89
C ASN A 152 -19.41 -56.79 21.44
N ARG A 153 -18.23 -56.60 20.85
CA ARG A 153 -18.00 -56.71 19.40
C ARG A 153 -18.55 -58.01 18.80
N LYS A 154 -18.34 -59.15 19.47
CA LYS A 154 -18.81 -60.46 19.00
C LYS A 154 -20.34 -60.56 18.98
N ALA A 155 -20.99 -60.14 20.07
CA ALA A 155 -22.45 -60.17 20.19
C ALA A 155 -23.11 -59.22 19.17
N VAL A 156 -22.57 -58.00 19.05
CA VAL A 156 -23.05 -56.99 18.09
C VAL A 156 -22.88 -57.47 16.64
N GLN A 157 -21.73 -58.06 16.28
CA GLN A 157 -21.52 -58.60 14.94
C GLN A 157 -22.46 -59.76 14.61
N ALA A 158 -22.71 -60.67 15.55
CA ALA A 158 -23.66 -61.77 15.35
C ALA A 158 -25.07 -61.22 15.10
N CYS A 159 -25.47 -60.23 15.90
CA CYS A 159 -26.72 -59.51 15.70
C CYS A 159 -26.83 -58.82 14.34
N TYR A 160 -25.79 -58.12 13.88
CA TYR A 160 -25.78 -57.53 12.54
C TYR A 160 -26.00 -58.58 11.45
N LYS A 161 -25.38 -59.76 11.57
CA LYS A 161 -25.58 -60.86 10.61
C LYS A 161 -27.03 -61.34 10.59
N ILE A 162 -27.67 -61.46 11.76
CA ILE A 162 -29.08 -61.88 11.86
C ILE A 162 -29.99 -60.78 11.30
N ALA A 163 -29.72 -59.51 11.61
CA ALA A 163 -30.48 -58.36 11.08
C ALA A 163 -30.44 -58.32 9.54
N VAL A 164 -29.25 -58.47 8.96
CA VAL A 164 -29.07 -58.50 7.50
C VAL A 164 -29.79 -59.71 6.87
N ARG A 165 -29.67 -60.89 7.49
CA ARG A 165 -30.30 -62.12 6.99
C ARG A 165 -31.83 -62.06 7.06
N THR A 166 -32.37 -61.52 8.15
CA THR A 166 -33.83 -61.47 8.38
C THR A 166 -34.48 -60.22 7.80
N LYS A 167 -33.69 -59.21 7.42
CA LYS A 167 -34.13 -57.86 7.00
C LYS A 167 -35.10 -57.22 7.99
N LYS A 168 -34.95 -57.55 9.28
CA LYS A 168 -35.81 -57.10 10.38
C LYS A 168 -34.96 -56.55 11.51
N THR A 169 -35.56 -55.69 12.31
CA THR A 169 -34.97 -55.24 13.57
C THR A 169 -34.83 -56.43 14.52
N VAL A 170 -33.63 -56.60 15.08
CA VAL A 170 -33.31 -57.67 16.03
C VAL A 170 -33.03 -57.08 17.41
N ARG A 171 -33.38 -57.82 18.46
CA ARG A 171 -33.02 -57.47 19.83
C ARG A 171 -31.72 -58.18 20.21
N CYS A 172 -30.80 -57.43 20.80
CA CYS A 172 -29.47 -57.92 21.18
C CYS A 172 -29.24 -57.67 22.65
N THR A 173 -28.75 -58.70 23.33
CA THR A 173 -28.26 -58.55 24.70
C THR A 173 -26.80 -58.11 24.63
N ILE A 174 -26.50 -56.99 25.28
CA ILE A 174 -25.15 -56.46 25.42
C ILE A 174 -24.82 -56.30 26.90
N GLU A 175 -23.56 -56.47 27.24
CA GLU A 175 -23.02 -56.27 28.57
C GLU A 175 -22.56 -54.80 28.70
N ILE A 176 -22.99 -54.14 29.76
CA ILE A 176 -22.58 -52.75 30.04
C ILE A 176 -21.91 -52.76 31.42
N SER A 177 -20.65 -52.32 31.48
CA SER A 177 -19.91 -52.25 32.74
C SER A 177 -20.37 -51.06 33.58
N ARG A 178 -20.17 -51.14 34.90
CA ARG A 178 -20.46 -50.01 35.81
C ARG A 178 -19.64 -48.77 35.47
N ASP A 179 -18.42 -48.95 34.99
CA ASP A 179 -17.53 -47.85 34.64
C ASP A 179 -18.03 -47.09 33.40
N ASP A 180 -18.62 -47.79 32.43
CA ASP A 180 -19.25 -47.17 31.26
C ASP A 180 -20.52 -46.39 31.63
N VAL A 181 -21.27 -46.86 32.62
CA VAL A 181 -22.47 -46.17 33.14
C VAL A 181 -22.07 -44.90 33.88
N ALA A 182 -21.05 -44.96 34.74
CA ALA A 182 -20.53 -43.80 35.47
C ALA A 182 -19.95 -42.73 34.55
N ALA A 183 -19.22 -43.14 33.49
CA ALA A 183 -18.71 -42.21 32.49
C ALA A 183 -19.84 -41.52 31.71
N ARG A 184 -20.92 -42.23 31.39
CA ARG A 184 -22.06 -41.68 30.66
C ARG A 184 -22.91 -40.73 31.52
N SER A 185 -23.15 -41.06 32.78
CA SER A 185 -23.93 -40.20 33.69
C SER A 185 -23.25 -38.87 33.95
N ALA A 186 -21.91 -38.85 34.05
CA ALA A 186 -21.14 -37.63 34.18
C ALA A 186 -21.28 -36.71 32.95
N ILE A 187 -21.40 -37.28 31.75
CA ILE A 187 -21.61 -36.50 30.52
C ILE A 187 -23.03 -35.92 30.47
N VAL A 188 -24.06 -36.74 30.76
CA VAL A 188 -25.46 -36.29 30.75
C VAL A 188 -25.68 -35.14 31.74
N SER A 189 -25.06 -35.22 32.93
CA SER A 189 -25.17 -34.15 33.94
C SER A 189 -24.45 -32.85 33.58
N SER A 190 -23.55 -32.84 32.60
CA SER A 190 -22.86 -31.62 32.11
C SER A 190 -23.65 -30.89 31.03
N THR A 191 -24.55 -31.61 30.35
CA THR A 191 -25.35 -31.09 29.23
C THR A 191 -26.72 -30.51 29.62
N ASP A 192 -27.13 -30.66 30.87
CA ASP A 192 -28.32 -30.03 31.49
C ASP A 192 -27.94 -28.73 32.22
#